data_AF-A0A7S2UAF1-F1
#
_entry.id   AF-A0A7S2UAF1-F1
#
_cell.length_a   1.000
_cell.length_b   1.000
_cell.length_c   1.000
_cell.angle_alpha   90.00
_cell.angle_beta   90.00
_cell.angle_gamma   90.00
#
_symmetry.space_group_name_H-M   'P 1'
#
loop_
_entity.id
_entity.type
_entity.pdbx_description
1 polymer ?
#
loop_
_entity_poly.entity_id
_entity_poly.type
_entity_poly.pdbx_seq_one_letter_code
_entity_poly.pdbx_strand_id
1 'polypeptide(L)'
;MLDGAAGASSIVMNFNAAQGLLALNYKRIVTPNRVTLGAELQCSPVSLDSQVAIGAEFKLQRSKVCVCVDGTGRIQTTLEAKLGIAPGSPSLNFAAEVDHAKDHMK
;
A
#
# COMPACT_ATOMS: atom_id res chain seq x y z
N MET A 1 -18.22 3.23 5.85
CA MET A 1 -17.14 2.22 5.94
C MET A 1 -17.64 1.04 5.13
N LEU A 2 -17.15 0.86 3.89
CA LEU A 2 -17.66 -0.21 3.02
C LEU A 2 -16.88 -1.49 3.35
N ASP A 3 -17.51 -2.37 4.13
CA ASP A 3 -17.09 -3.76 4.27
C ASP A 3 -17.25 -4.45 2.91
N GLY A 4 -16.16 -4.56 2.15
CA GLY A 4 -16.20 -5.23 0.86
C GLY A 4 -16.20 -6.75 1.00
N ALA A 5 -16.97 -7.42 0.15
CA ALA A 5 -17.07 -8.87 0.10
C ALA A 5 -15.73 -9.55 -0.25
N ALA A 6 -15.56 -10.81 0.16
CA ALA A 6 -14.37 -11.58 -0.20
C ALA A 6 -14.23 -11.67 -1.73
N GLY A 7 -13.03 -11.42 -2.24
CA GLY A 7 -12.75 -11.41 -3.67
C GLY A 7 -13.20 -10.13 -4.41
N ALA A 8 -13.80 -9.15 -3.72
CA ALA A 8 -14.18 -7.89 -4.35
C ALA A 8 -12.96 -7.12 -4.85
N SER A 9 -13.08 -6.53 -6.05
CA SER A 9 -12.04 -5.69 -6.65
C SER A 9 -12.63 -4.39 -7.19
N SER A 10 -11.85 -3.32 -7.09
CA SER A 10 -12.18 -2.03 -7.69
C SER A 10 -11.00 -1.49 -8.48
N ILE A 11 -11.29 -0.92 -9.64
CA ILE A 11 -10.35 -0.12 -10.43
C ILE A 11 -10.89 1.30 -10.46
N VAL A 12 -10.04 2.27 -10.16
CA VAL A 12 -10.35 3.70 -10.24
C VAL A 12 -9.32 4.35 -11.14
N MET A 13 -9.80 5.03 -12.17
CA MET A 13 -8.98 5.84 -13.06
C MET A 13 -9.31 7.32 -12.83
N ASN A 14 -8.29 8.16 -12.77
CA ASN A 14 -8.43 9.59 -12.63
C ASN A 14 -7.50 10.29 -13.62
N PHE A 15 -8.02 11.25 -14.37
CA PHE A 15 -7.24 12.12 -15.23
C PHE A 15 -7.38 13.55 -14.76
N ASN A 16 -6.26 14.16 -14.37
CA ASN A 16 -6.18 15.57 -14.04
C ASN A 16 -5.56 16.34 -15.22
N ALA A 17 -6.41 16.95 -16.04
CA ALA A 17 -5.98 17.71 -17.21
C ALA A 17 -5.11 18.93 -16.86
N ALA A 18 -5.34 19.57 -15.71
CA ALA A 18 -4.58 20.76 -15.29
C ALA A 18 -3.13 20.42 -14.89
N GLN A 19 -2.93 19.21 -14.34
CA GLN A 19 -1.62 18.71 -13.95
C GLN A 19 -1.00 17.78 -15.00
N GLY A 20 -1.73 17.45 -16.07
CA GLY A 20 -1.32 16.45 -17.06
C GLY A 20 -1.01 15.10 -16.41
N LEU A 21 -1.78 14.67 -15.42
CA LEU A 21 -1.54 13.45 -14.66
C LEU A 21 -2.66 12.42 -14.88
N LEU A 22 -2.30 11.20 -15.21
CA LEU A 22 -3.19 10.04 -15.21
C LEU A 22 -2.82 9.13 -14.03
N ALA A 23 -3.82 8.75 -13.23
CA ALA A 23 -3.66 7.82 -12.12
C ALA A 23 -4.62 6.64 -12.27
N LEU A 24 -4.12 5.43 -12.10
CA LEU A 24 -4.87 4.18 -12.07
C LEU A 24 -4.61 3.51 -10.73
N ASN A 25 -5.67 3.21 -9.99
CA ASN A 25 -5.62 2.55 -8.69
C ASN A 25 -6.43 1.27 -8.75
N TYR A 26 -5.82 0.16 -8.34
CA TYR A 26 -6.46 -1.13 -8.19
C TYR A 26 -6.46 -1.52 -6.71
N LYS A 27 -7.58 -2.03 -6.23
CA LYS A 27 -7.71 -2.62 -4.90
C LYS A 27 -8.41 -3.96 -5.01
N ARG A 28 -7.90 -4.98 -4.33
CA ARG A 28 -8.53 -6.29 -4.18
C ARG A 28 -8.61 -6.67 -2.72
N ILE A 29 -9.81 -6.98 -2.26
CA ILE A 29 -10.04 -7.58 -0.94
C ILE A 29 -9.90 -9.08 -1.12
N VAL A 30 -8.76 -9.63 -0.71
CA VAL A 30 -8.50 -11.08 -0.80
C VAL A 30 -9.27 -11.80 0.30
N THR A 31 -9.11 -11.32 1.54
CA THR A 31 -9.84 -11.82 2.70
C THR A 31 -10.44 -10.63 3.44
N PRO A 32 -11.77 -10.54 3.60
CA PRO A 32 -12.42 -9.41 4.26
C PRO A 32 -11.79 -9.12 5.61
N ASN A 33 -11.50 -7.85 5.87
CA ASN A 33 -10.91 -7.34 7.10
C ASN A 33 -9.54 -7.93 7.47
N ARG A 34 -8.91 -8.72 6.59
CA ARG A 34 -7.61 -9.37 6.85
C ARG A 34 -6.57 -9.12 5.78
N VAL A 35 -6.89 -9.29 4.50
CA VAL A 35 -5.90 -9.20 3.44
C VAL A 35 -6.43 -8.36 2.30
N THR A 36 -5.72 -7.27 2.00
CA THR A 36 -6.00 -6.38 0.88
C THR A 36 -4.76 -6.23 0.02
N LEU A 37 -4.89 -6.37 -1.28
CA LEU A 37 -3.86 -6.02 -2.26
C LEU A 37 -4.19 -4.68 -2.90
N GLY A 38 -3.17 -3.91 -3.18
CA GLY A 38 -3.26 -2.63 -3.88
C GLY A 38 -2.22 -2.54 -5.00
N ALA A 39 -2.57 -1.86 -6.07
CA ALA A 39 -1.60 -1.42 -7.06
C ALA A 39 -1.97 -0.01 -7.52
N GLU A 40 -0.97 0.83 -7.75
CA GLU A 40 -1.13 2.14 -8.34
C GLU A 40 -0.18 2.33 -9.51
N LEU A 41 -0.63 3.06 -10.52
CA LEU A 41 0.15 3.57 -11.63
C LEU A 41 -0.19 5.05 -11.77
N GLN A 42 0.82 5.90 -11.75
CA GLN A 42 0.71 7.32 -12.04
C GLN A 42 1.61 7.62 -13.23
N CYS A 43 1.11 8.32 -14.23
CA CYS A 43 1.92 8.73 -15.38
C CYS A 43 1.56 10.13 -15.86
N SER A 44 2.57 10.82 -16.41
CA SER A 44 2.45 12.15 -16.99
C SER A 44 2.81 12.08 -18.47
N PRO A 45 1.86 12.25 -19.42
CA PRO A 45 2.19 12.34 -20.84
C PRO A 45 3.02 13.59 -21.20
N VAL A 46 3.12 14.57 -20.30
CA VAL A 46 3.88 15.80 -20.53
C VAL A 46 5.35 15.62 -20.15
N SER A 47 5.63 15.09 -18.96
CA SER A 47 7.01 14.86 -18.49
C SER A 47 7.55 13.48 -18.87
N LEU A 48 6.69 12.58 -19.34
CA LEU A 48 6.99 11.18 -19.64
C LEU A 48 7.42 10.36 -18.41
N ASP A 49 7.18 10.90 -17.21
CA ASP A 49 7.42 10.17 -15.97
C ASP A 49 6.29 9.19 -15.67
N SER A 50 6.67 8.03 -15.13
CA SER A 50 5.74 7.03 -14.62
C SER A 50 6.20 6.50 -13.27
N GLN A 51 5.26 6.35 -12.34
CA GLN A 51 5.47 5.72 -11.05
C GLN A 51 4.47 4.57 -10.92
N VAL A 52 4.97 3.42 -10.48
CA VAL A 52 4.15 2.25 -10.16
C VAL A 52 4.43 1.87 -8.73
N ALA A 53 3.41 1.46 -7.99
CA ALA A 53 3.60 0.79 -6.71
C ALA A 53 2.60 -0.34 -6.54
N ILE A 54 3.03 -1.41 -5.88
CA ILE A 54 2.22 -2.58 -5.58
C ILE A 54 2.41 -2.90 -4.11
N GLY A 55 1.32 -3.15 -3.41
CA GLY A 55 1.38 -3.41 -1.98
C GLY A 55 0.33 -4.38 -1.48
N ALA A 56 0.54 -4.80 -0.24
CA ALA A 56 -0.36 -5.66 0.48
C ALA A 56 -0.50 -5.16 1.93
N GLU A 57 -1.73 -5.22 2.44
CA GLU A 57 -2.06 -5.00 3.85
C GLU A 57 -2.55 -6.34 4.45
N PHE A 58 -1.90 -6.76 5.53
CA PHE A 58 -2.28 -7.90 6.35
C PHE A 58 -2.70 -7.42 7.74
N LYS A 59 -3.99 -7.50 8.03
CA LYS A 59 -4.59 -7.29 9.35
C LYS A 59 -4.75 -8.63 10.05
N LEU A 60 -3.97 -8.81 11.11
CA LEU A 60 -4.04 -9.94 12.04
C LEU A 60 -4.76 -9.50 13.32
N GLN A 61 -5.01 -10.43 14.23
CA GLN A 61 -5.78 -10.15 15.44
C GLN A 61 -5.18 -9.03 16.30
N ARG A 62 -3.84 -8.91 16.32
CA ARG A 62 -3.11 -7.95 17.16
C ARG A 62 -1.98 -7.25 16.42
N SER A 63 -1.96 -7.35 15.10
CA SER A 63 -0.94 -6.68 14.31
C SER A 63 -1.45 -6.31 12.93
N LYS A 64 -0.79 -5.33 12.34
CA LYS A 64 -0.99 -4.91 10.96
C LYS A 64 0.36 -4.86 10.29
N VAL A 65 0.51 -5.58 9.18
CA VAL A 65 1.69 -5.53 8.33
C VAL A 65 1.31 -4.88 7.01
N CYS A 66 2.05 -3.88 6.58
CA CYS A 66 1.97 -3.33 5.23
C CYS A 66 3.31 -3.55 4.52
N VAL A 67 3.26 -4.00 3.27
CA VAL A 67 4.43 -4.06 2.39
C VAL A 67 4.08 -3.33 1.11
N CYS A 68 5.00 -2.52 0.60
CA CYS A 68 4.89 -1.81 -0.66
C CYS A 68 6.20 -1.92 -1.44
N VAL A 69 6.10 -2.15 -2.73
CA VAL A 69 7.22 -2.15 -3.68
C VAL A 69 6.89 -1.13 -4.75
N ASP A 70 7.81 -0.21 -5.03
CA ASP A 70 7.65 0.77 -6.10
C ASP A 70 8.53 0.46 -7.33
N GLY A 71 8.26 1.17 -8.43
CA GLY A 71 8.97 1.03 -9.70
C GLY A 71 10.43 1.45 -9.65
N THR A 72 10.91 2.04 -8.56
CA THR A 72 12.32 2.40 -8.36
C THR A 72 13.13 1.27 -7.75
N GLY A 73 12.48 0.16 -7.38
CA GLY A 73 13.12 -0.94 -6.66
C GLY A 73 13.22 -0.68 -5.16
N ARG A 74 12.47 0.29 -4.63
CA ARG A 74 12.35 0.50 -3.19
C ARG A 74 11.27 -0.39 -2.62
N ILE A 75 11.58 -1.00 -1.49
CA ILE A 75 10.67 -1.84 -0.71
C ILE A 75 10.46 -1.18 0.65
N GLN A 76 9.22 -0.92 1.02
CA GLN A 76 8.83 -0.37 2.31
C GLN A 76 7.98 -1.39 3.06
N THR A 77 8.30 -1.65 4.32
CA THR A 77 7.53 -2.52 5.20
C THR A 77 7.25 -1.81 6.51
N THR A 78 6.00 -1.89 6.98
CA THR A 78 5.62 -1.46 8.32
C THR A 78 4.92 -2.58 9.07
N LEU A 79 5.20 -2.68 10.37
CA LEU A 79 4.55 -3.59 11.30
C LEU A 79 4.09 -2.81 12.53
N GLU A 80 2.79 -2.77 12.75
CA GLU A 80 2.19 -2.35 14.02
C GLU A 80 1.81 -3.61 14.82
N ALA A 81 2.23 -3.72 16.07
CA ALA A 81 1.92 -4.84 16.96
C ALA A 81 1.38 -4.35 18.30
N LYS A 82 0.16 -4.74 18.66
CA LYS A 82 -0.50 -4.38 19.94
C LYS A 82 -0.07 -5.33 21.05
N LEU A 83 0.44 -4.78 22.15
CA LEU A 83 0.97 -5.54 23.29
C LEU A 83 -0.11 -5.99 24.30
N GLY A 84 -1.31 -5.40 24.26
CA GLY A 84 -2.45 -5.83 25.07
C GLY A 84 -3.74 -6.02 24.27
N ILE A 85 -4.80 -6.39 24.99
CA ILE A 85 -6.15 -6.67 24.44
C ILE A 85 -7.11 -5.50 24.72
N ALA A 86 -6.86 -4.74 25.80
CA ALA A 86 -7.69 -3.63 26.21
C ALA A 86 -7.56 -2.42 25.26
N PRO A 87 -8.63 -1.63 25.05
CA PRO A 87 -8.52 -0.34 24.38
C PRO A 87 -7.46 0.53 25.07
N GLY A 88 -6.59 1.17 24.27
CA GLY A 88 -5.47 1.95 24.78
C GLY A 88 -4.23 1.13 25.16
N SER A 89 -4.22 -0.19 24.92
CA SER A 89 -3.01 -1.00 25.13
C SER A 89 -1.83 -0.48 24.29
N PRO A 90 -0.60 -0.54 24.81
CA PRO A 90 0.59 -0.11 24.08
C PRO A 90 0.73 -0.84 22.74
N SER A 91 1.34 -0.16 21.76
CA SER A 91 1.72 -0.75 20.48
C SER A 91 3.21 -0.53 20.19
N LEU A 92 3.82 -1.49 19.51
CA LEU A 92 5.14 -1.35 18.90
C LEU A 92 4.96 -1.09 17.41
N ASN A 93 5.75 -0.18 16.87
CA ASN A 93 5.78 0.13 15.45
C ASN A 93 7.20 -0.09 14.94
N PHE A 94 7.31 -0.91 13.91
CA PHE A 94 8.54 -1.12 13.17
C PHE A 94 8.32 -0.65 11.74
N ALA A 95 9.32 0.01 11.19
CA ALA A 95 9.37 0.39 9.79
C ALA A 95 10.74 -0.01 9.25
N ALA A 96 10.77 -0.50 8.02
CA ALA A 96 11.98 -0.80 7.30
C ALA A 96 11.81 -0.34 5.84
N GLU A 97 12.85 0.26 5.29
CA GLU A 97 12.95 0.64 3.89
C GLU A 97 14.25 0.09 3.30
N VAL A 98 14.14 -0.61 2.17
CA VAL A 98 15.28 -1.08 1.38
C VAL A 98 15.22 -0.40 0.02
N ASP A 99 16.25 0.34 -0.34
CA ASP A 99 16.44 0.92 -1.67
C ASP A 99 17.48 0.09 -2.42
N HIS A 100 17.02 -0.81 -3.30
CA HIS A 100 17.91 -1.69 -4.06
C HIS A 100 18.75 -0.94 -5.10
N ALA A 101 18.29 0.22 -5.60
CA ALA A 101 19.06 1.02 -6.53
C ALA A 101 20.27 1.67 -5.85
N LYS A 102 20.18 1.93 -4.54
CA LYS A 102 21.24 2.54 -3.73
C LYS A 102 21.97 1.57 -2.80
N ASP A 103 21.59 0.30 -2.81
CA ASP A 103 22.07 -0.73 -1.87
C ASP A 103 22.04 -0.26 -0.41
N HIS A 104 20.91 0.33 0.00
CA HIS A 104 20.78 1.02 1.28
C HIS A 104 19.53 0.57 2.05
N MET A 105 19.66 0.43 3.36
CA MET A 105 18.57 0.05 4.28
C MET A 105 18.41 1.07 5.40
N LYS A 106 17.17 1.38 5.76
CA LYS A 106 16.76 2.25 6.87
C LYS A 106 15.71 1.59 7.75
#